data_AF-A0A9E4W1T2-F1
#
_entry.id   AF-A0A9E4W1T2-F1
#
_cell.length_a   1.000
_cell.length_b   1.000
_cell.length_c   1.000
_cell.angle_alpha   90.00
_cell.angle_beta   90.00
_cell.angle_gamma   90.00
#
_symmetry.space_group_name_H-M   'P 1'
#
loop_
_entity.id
_entity.type
_entity.pdbx_description
1 polymer ?
#
loop_
_entity_poly.entity_id
_entity_poly.type
_entity_poly.pdbx_seq_one_letter_code
_entity_poly.pdbx_strand_id
1 'polypeptide(L)'
;MTSGPIPEIEIELAKLPPAVLEAYHEANDSVKESFGEEEIGLWAKEGLTIGTQTVRSWESAIEYYRVSPEVSKFLSFPSFMQWARCGTYLAQDSPTLAVSFFKASVSIVPNLRPQYIPRWAGLGRSLYKGTWKSSTLAAKFFEVSPDLVRNLPFWDVEVFASLIEALSYKSYDVAGECLILGRDVLPAMGREREPFLAMSRALIDTSWREVKTCLELVPRALQLVDESQTGRFLKLGERLAKVGLRNTSRFLSDGTQALSKVPKGSQGYILDLCDALVVITPDAVPPFLKSLDSVLNRITVSQLDTWFQHGAHLLQENPESGIAFFKIESNTSESMLETLSSSLELDRVKGILRLYCRALAGTGLEIFDTQELVSRNIGWVDEDTASTDGTRIFLPPVVDRYPNKQDNFSWFKVVSTHQVAHLEFGSFEYEFEKSATQFEDRRHEMEQQAAQRKEEQRAAAKEDYEMAARLLTSGAEGDVEMTPMFEDPNDMGSVRTFTDIGRFLELFENGRLGFDIFAVLEDCRLDYRIKVEYPGIRAAS
;
A
#
# COMPACT_ATOMS: atom_id res chain seq x y z
N MET A 1 -55.37 5.85 -31.29
CA MET A 1 -55.49 4.59 -30.50
C MET A 1 -56.73 4.75 -29.66
N THR A 2 -57.77 3.94 -29.86
CA THR A 2 -59.01 4.02 -29.08
C THR A 2 -58.79 3.37 -27.72
N SER A 3 -59.05 4.11 -26.64
CA SER A 3 -59.21 3.59 -25.28
C SER A 3 -60.41 2.64 -25.30
N GLY A 4 -60.22 1.37 -24.96
CA GLY A 4 -61.35 0.48 -24.70
C GLY A 4 -62.07 0.94 -23.42
N PRO A 5 -63.39 0.73 -23.26
CA PRO A 5 -64.07 0.97 -22.00
C PRO A 5 -63.42 0.12 -20.89
N ILE A 6 -63.09 0.74 -19.74
CA ILE A 6 -62.50 0.08 -18.56
C ILE A 6 -63.22 -1.26 -18.18
N PRO A 7 -64.56 -1.39 -18.28
CA PRO A 7 -65.26 -2.64 -18.00
C PRO A 7 -64.87 -3.82 -18.91
N GLU A 8 -64.49 -3.57 -20.17
CA GLU A 8 -64.07 -4.63 -21.09
C GLU A 8 -62.70 -5.19 -20.71
N ILE A 9 -61.81 -4.36 -20.16
CA ILE A 9 -60.46 -4.76 -19.75
C ILE A 9 -60.52 -5.65 -18.50
N GLU A 10 -61.39 -5.34 -17.54
CA GLU A 10 -61.59 -6.16 -16.33
C GLU A 10 -62.08 -7.58 -16.67
N ILE A 11 -62.98 -7.72 -17.65
CA ILE A 11 -63.45 -9.03 -18.13
C ILE A 11 -62.31 -9.84 -18.74
N GLU A 12 -61.44 -9.20 -19.52
CA GLU A 12 -60.28 -9.88 -20.12
C GLU A 12 -59.22 -10.24 -19.07
N LEU A 13 -58.97 -9.37 -18.08
CA LEU A 13 -58.05 -9.66 -16.98
C LEU A 13 -58.56 -10.82 -16.09
N ALA A 14 -59.87 -10.96 -15.91
CA ALA A 14 -60.48 -12.07 -15.18
C ALA A 14 -60.25 -13.45 -15.84
N LYS A 15 -59.81 -13.51 -17.10
CA LYS A 15 -59.41 -14.75 -17.78
C LYS A 15 -57.99 -15.22 -17.40
N LEU A 16 -57.18 -14.33 -16.82
CA LEU A 16 -55.85 -14.64 -16.30
C LEU A 16 -55.93 -15.13 -14.84
N PRO A 17 -54.84 -15.64 -14.23
CA PRO A 17 -54.85 -16.01 -12.82
C PRO A 17 -55.37 -14.88 -11.91
N PRO A 18 -56.18 -15.17 -10.87
CA PRO A 18 -56.85 -14.16 -10.04
C PRO A 18 -55.93 -13.06 -9.49
N ALA A 19 -54.68 -13.42 -9.17
CA ALA A 19 -53.66 -12.51 -8.67
C ALA A 19 -53.37 -11.31 -9.61
N VAL A 20 -53.60 -11.46 -10.93
CA VAL A 20 -53.45 -10.35 -11.89
C VAL A 20 -54.53 -9.29 -11.69
N LEU A 21 -55.78 -9.72 -11.51
CA LEU A 21 -56.93 -8.83 -11.30
C LEU A 21 -56.86 -8.16 -9.92
N GLU A 22 -56.44 -8.90 -8.90
CA GLU A 22 -56.17 -8.36 -7.56
C GLU A 22 -55.12 -7.25 -7.60
N ALA A 23 -53.96 -7.49 -8.24
CA ALA A 23 -52.90 -6.50 -8.38
C ALA A 23 -53.34 -5.26 -9.16
N TYR A 24 -54.18 -5.42 -10.19
CA TYR A 24 -54.78 -4.31 -10.93
C TYR A 24 -55.68 -3.46 -10.02
N HIS A 25 -56.59 -4.07 -9.26
CA HIS A 25 -57.49 -3.36 -8.36
C HIS A 25 -56.74 -2.62 -7.25
N GLU A 26 -55.75 -3.26 -6.63
CA GLU A 26 -54.90 -2.63 -5.60
C GLU A 26 -54.16 -1.40 -6.12
N ALA A 27 -53.67 -1.44 -7.36
CA ALA A 27 -52.92 -0.34 -7.96
C ALA A 27 -53.83 0.77 -8.53
N ASN A 28 -55.06 0.43 -8.94
CA ASN A 28 -55.94 1.31 -9.69
C ASN A 28 -56.14 2.65 -8.97
N ASP A 29 -56.56 2.62 -7.71
CA ASP A 29 -56.89 3.84 -6.97
C ASP A 29 -55.72 4.81 -6.86
N SER A 30 -54.50 4.30 -6.62
CA SER A 30 -53.29 5.13 -6.55
C SER A 30 -52.85 5.66 -7.92
N VAL A 31 -53.05 4.90 -8.99
CA VAL A 31 -52.71 5.34 -10.36
C VAL A 31 -53.71 6.39 -10.86
N LYS A 32 -54.99 6.32 -10.44
CA LYS A 32 -56.00 7.34 -10.76
C LYS A 32 -55.69 8.71 -10.20
N GLU A 33 -54.94 8.77 -9.10
CA GLU A 33 -54.46 10.04 -8.54
C GLU A 33 -53.38 10.70 -9.42
N SER A 34 -52.69 9.90 -10.24
CA SER A 34 -51.54 10.34 -11.05
C SER A 34 -51.88 10.58 -12.52
N PHE A 35 -52.88 9.88 -13.08
CA PHE A 35 -53.22 9.92 -14.52
C PHE A 35 -54.71 10.13 -14.79
N GLY A 36 -55.06 10.65 -15.96
CA GLY A 36 -56.45 10.88 -16.39
C GLY A 36 -57.21 9.61 -16.82
N GLU A 37 -58.53 9.70 -17.01
CA GLU A 37 -59.38 8.54 -17.35
C GLU A 37 -58.96 7.79 -18.63
N GLU A 38 -58.62 8.50 -19.71
CA GLU A 38 -58.15 7.87 -20.95
C GLU A 38 -56.79 7.17 -20.75
N GLU A 39 -55.93 7.74 -19.91
CA GLU A 39 -54.60 7.25 -19.60
C GLU A 39 -54.65 5.97 -18.76
N ILE A 40 -55.59 5.89 -17.80
CA ILE A 40 -55.87 4.68 -17.01
C ILE A 40 -56.30 3.53 -17.91
N GLY A 41 -57.17 3.80 -18.90
CA GLY A 41 -57.58 2.78 -19.87
C GLY A 41 -56.41 2.23 -20.69
N LEU A 42 -55.45 3.08 -21.05
CA LEU A 42 -54.21 2.68 -21.74
C LEU A 42 -53.25 1.91 -20.81
N TRP A 43 -53.10 2.34 -19.56
CA TRP A 43 -52.31 1.64 -18.53
C TRP A 43 -52.82 0.21 -18.29
N ALA A 44 -54.13 0.05 -18.11
CA ALA A 44 -54.78 -1.24 -17.91
C ALA A 44 -54.65 -2.15 -19.14
N LYS A 45 -54.81 -1.58 -20.34
CA LYS A 45 -54.64 -2.31 -21.60
C LYS A 45 -53.20 -2.81 -21.80
N GLU A 46 -52.21 -2.00 -21.43
CA GLU A 46 -50.81 -2.40 -21.52
C GLU A 46 -50.48 -3.54 -20.53
N GLY A 47 -51.00 -3.50 -19.30
CA GLY A 47 -50.84 -4.58 -18.33
C GLY A 47 -51.49 -5.90 -18.79
N LEU A 48 -52.68 -5.84 -19.40
CA LEU A 48 -53.29 -6.99 -20.07
C LEU A 48 -52.38 -7.52 -21.19
N THR A 49 -51.86 -6.62 -22.03
CA THR A 49 -50.97 -6.96 -23.13
C THR A 49 -49.73 -7.69 -22.62
N ILE A 50 -49.08 -7.20 -21.55
CA ILE A 50 -47.96 -7.87 -20.88
C ILE A 50 -48.38 -9.27 -20.43
N GLY A 51 -49.51 -9.41 -19.73
CA GLY A 51 -49.99 -10.68 -19.17
C GLY A 51 -50.25 -11.78 -20.20
N THR A 52 -50.51 -11.39 -21.46
CA THR A 52 -50.88 -12.30 -22.55
C THR A 52 -49.74 -12.66 -23.51
N GLN A 53 -48.51 -12.18 -23.32
CA GLN A 53 -47.41 -12.43 -24.28
C GLN A 53 -47.03 -13.92 -24.37
N THR A 54 -46.85 -14.58 -23.23
CA THR A 54 -46.48 -16.00 -23.11
C THR A 54 -47.17 -16.65 -21.91
N VAL A 55 -47.08 -17.99 -21.79
CA VAL A 55 -47.79 -18.80 -20.77
C VAL A 55 -47.59 -18.32 -19.32
N ARG A 56 -46.43 -17.72 -19.00
CA ARG A 56 -46.11 -17.19 -17.66
C ARG A 56 -46.01 -15.66 -17.59
N SER A 57 -46.37 -14.94 -18.65
CA SER A 57 -46.25 -13.47 -18.65
C SER A 57 -47.20 -12.77 -17.69
N TRP A 58 -48.21 -13.48 -17.17
CA TRP A 58 -49.07 -12.99 -16.10
C TRP A 58 -48.28 -12.63 -14.83
N GLU A 59 -47.13 -13.27 -14.55
CA GLU A 59 -46.23 -12.88 -13.45
C GLU A 59 -45.67 -11.47 -13.67
N SER A 60 -45.29 -11.14 -14.90
CA SER A 60 -44.80 -9.81 -15.29
C SER A 60 -45.91 -8.75 -15.21
N ALA A 61 -47.15 -9.13 -15.53
CA ALA A 61 -48.30 -8.23 -15.42
C ALA A 61 -48.64 -7.91 -13.95
N ILE A 62 -48.56 -8.89 -13.05
CA ILE A 62 -48.74 -8.67 -11.60
C ILE A 62 -47.72 -7.64 -11.11
N GLU A 63 -46.45 -7.82 -11.44
CA GLU A 63 -45.41 -6.90 -10.99
C GLU A 63 -45.57 -5.52 -11.63
N TYR A 64 -45.90 -5.43 -12.93
CA TYR A 64 -46.21 -4.16 -13.60
C TYR A 64 -47.28 -3.37 -12.84
N TYR A 65 -48.43 -3.99 -12.54
CA TYR A 65 -49.49 -3.31 -11.80
C TYR A 65 -49.03 -2.90 -10.41
N ARG A 66 -48.38 -3.81 -9.68
CA ARG A 66 -47.88 -3.54 -8.32
C ARG A 66 -46.91 -2.35 -8.26
N VAL A 67 -46.00 -2.22 -9.22
CA VAL A 67 -45.00 -1.13 -9.20
C VAL A 67 -45.46 0.15 -9.90
N SER A 68 -46.56 0.10 -10.66
CA SER A 68 -47.09 1.25 -11.41
C SER A 68 -47.36 2.48 -10.54
N PRO A 69 -48.00 2.38 -9.34
CA PRO A 69 -48.22 3.54 -8.48
C PRO A 69 -46.92 4.27 -8.11
N GLU A 70 -45.87 3.53 -7.73
CA GLU A 70 -44.60 4.14 -7.34
C GLU A 70 -43.87 4.75 -8.53
N VAL A 71 -43.85 4.08 -9.68
CA VAL A 71 -43.17 4.57 -10.89
C VAL A 71 -43.90 5.79 -11.49
N SER A 72 -45.23 5.84 -11.41
CA SER A 72 -46.04 6.95 -11.94
C SER A 72 -45.73 8.30 -11.29
N LYS A 73 -45.26 8.30 -10.02
CA LYS A 73 -44.86 9.51 -9.30
C LYS A 73 -43.65 10.22 -9.93
N PHE A 74 -42.82 9.50 -10.70
CA PHE A 74 -41.56 10.00 -11.25
C PHE A 74 -41.56 10.20 -12.76
N LEU A 75 -42.56 9.66 -13.47
CA LEU A 75 -42.63 9.68 -14.94
C LEU A 75 -43.88 10.37 -15.44
N SER A 76 -43.72 11.25 -16.43
CA SER A 76 -44.85 11.71 -17.25
C SER A 76 -45.51 10.52 -17.96
N PHE A 77 -46.81 10.59 -18.23
CA PHE A 77 -47.55 9.48 -18.85
C PHE A 77 -46.90 8.94 -20.15
N PRO A 78 -46.39 9.77 -21.10
CA PRO A 78 -45.68 9.25 -22.27
C PRO A 78 -44.42 8.45 -21.93
N SER A 79 -43.63 8.91 -20.96
CA SER A 79 -42.43 8.19 -20.49
C SER A 79 -42.78 6.93 -19.70
N PHE A 80 -43.85 6.97 -18.92
CA PHE A 80 -44.40 5.84 -18.21
C PHE A 80 -44.84 4.75 -19.20
N MET A 81 -45.55 5.12 -20.27
CA MET A 81 -45.94 4.16 -21.31
C MET A 81 -44.73 3.62 -22.08
N GLN A 82 -43.67 4.41 -22.27
CA GLN A 82 -42.42 3.93 -22.84
C GLN A 82 -41.75 2.87 -21.94
N TRP A 83 -41.72 3.12 -20.63
CA TRP A 83 -41.26 2.15 -19.63
C TRP A 83 -42.10 0.86 -19.64
N ALA A 84 -43.42 0.97 -19.69
CA ALA A 84 -44.32 -0.18 -19.75
C ALA A 84 -44.07 -1.03 -21.00
N ARG A 85 -43.95 -0.40 -22.17
CA ARG A 85 -43.64 -1.08 -23.44
C ARG A 85 -42.29 -1.78 -23.42
N CYS A 86 -41.27 -1.19 -22.77
CA CYS A 86 -39.99 -1.87 -22.56
C CYS A 86 -40.21 -3.20 -21.80
N GLY A 87 -41.01 -3.18 -20.73
CA GLY A 87 -41.39 -4.38 -20.02
C GLY A 87 -42.18 -5.38 -20.87
N THR A 88 -43.08 -4.92 -21.73
CA THR A 88 -43.81 -5.76 -22.70
C THR A 88 -42.85 -6.49 -23.65
N TYR A 89 -41.86 -5.78 -24.21
CA TYR A 89 -40.84 -6.41 -25.06
C TYR A 89 -39.97 -7.42 -24.30
N LEU A 90 -39.62 -7.14 -23.04
CA LEU A 90 -38.89 -8.09 -22.21
C LEU A 90 -39.74 -9.33 -21.87
N ALA A 91 -41.04 -9.17 -21.67
CA ALA A 91 -41.95 -10.28 -21.36
C ALA A 91 -42.15 -11.24 -22.54
N GLN A 92 -42.04 -10.72 -23.78
CA GLN A 92 -42.00 -11.52 -25.00
C GLN A 92 -40.78 -12.44 -25.04
N ASP A 93 -39.61 -11.92 -24.66
CA ASP A 93 -38.38 -12.72 -24.60
C ASP A 93 -38.39 -13.67 -23.39
N SER A 94 -38.75 -13.16 -22.21
CA SER A 94 -38.73 -13.91 -20.95
C SER A 94 -39.54 -13.22 -19.84
N PRO A 95 -40.59 -13.87 -19.30
CA PRO A 95 -41.37 -13.32 -18.18
C PRO A 95 -40.54 -13.00 -16.94
N THR A 96 -39.55 -13.84 -16.61
CA THR A 96 -38.66 -13.64 -15.46
C THR A 96 -37.78 -12.40 -15.61
N LEU A 97 -37.38 -12.08 -16.85
CA LEU A 97 -36.64 -10.87 -17.18
C LEU A 97 -37.49 -9.61 -16.96
N ALA A 98 -38.73 -9.62 -17.48
CA ALA A 98 -39.66 -8.51 -17.28
C ALA A 98 -40.04 -8.31 -15.81
N VAL A 99 -40.23 -9.38 -15.05
CA VAL A 99 -40.45 -9.32 -13.59
C VAL A 99 -39.28 -8.62 -12.90
N SER A 100 -38.04 -8.98 -13.25
CA SER A 100 -36.83 -8.38 -12.65
C SER A 100 -36.69 -6.90 -13.01
N PHE A 101 -36.99 -6.54 -14.27
CA PHE A 101 -37.04 -5.16 -14.74
C PHE A 101 -38.07 -4.33 -13.96
N PHE A 102 -39.31 -4.81 -13.83
CA PHE A 102 -40.35 -4.09 -13.11
C PHE A 102 -40.02 -3.92 -11.62
N LYS A 103 -39.53 -4.97 -10.96
CA LYS A 103 -39.08 -4.89 -9.55
C LYS A 103 -37.96 -3.85 -9.36
N ALA A 104 -36.95 -3.85 -10.23
CA ALA A 104 -35.85 -2.89 -10.16
C ALA A 104 -36.28 -1.45 -10.49
N SER A 105 -37.37 -1.29 -11.24
CA SER A 105 -37.87 0.02 -11.71
C SER A 105 -38.18 0.98 -10.57
N VAL A 106 -38.76 0.48 -9.46
CA VAL A 106 -39.09 1.29 -8.27
C VAL A 106 -37.85 2.01 -7.72
N SER A 107 -36.70 1.34 -7.74
CA SER A 107 -35.45 1.85 -7.17
C SER A 107 -34.60 2.68 -8.14
N ILE A 108 -34.68 2.39 -9.44
CA ILE A 108 -33.82 3.02 -10.46
C ILE A 108 -34.47 4.23 -11.13
N VAL A 109 -35.79 4.21 -11.37
CA VAL A 109 -36.51 5.29 -12.05
C VAL A 109 -36.32 6.65 -11.38
N PRO A 110 -36.32 6.77 -10.03
CA PRO A 110 -36.05 8.05 -9.36
C PRO A 110 -34.67 8.65 -9.69
N ASN A 111 -33.70 7.80 -10.05
CA ASN A 111 -32.30 8.16 -10.29
C ASN A 111 -31.92 8.11 -11.78
N LEU A 112 -32.83 7.70 -12.67
CA LEU A 112 -32.56 7.49 -14.09
C LEU A 112 -33.42 8.42 -14.93
N ARG A 113 -32.77 9.21 -15.81
CA ARG A 113 -33.51 10.09 -16.73
C ARG A 113 -34.40 9.23 -17.65
N PRO A 114 -35.66 9.64 -17.91
CA PRO A 114 -36.61 8.84 -18.69
C PRO A 114 -36.09 8.36 -20.06
N GLN A 115 -35.29 9.21 -20.74
CA GLN A 115 -34.66 8.89 -22.02
C GLN A 115 -33.71 7.68 -22.01
N TYR A 116 -33.20 7.31 -20.83
CA TYR A 116 -32.28 6.19 -20.65
C TYR A 116 -32.98 4.88 -20.28
N ILE A 117 -34.27 4.90 -19.92
CA ILE A 117 -35.03 3.69 -19.58
C ILE A 117 -35.01 2.65 -20.71
N PRO A 118 -35.22 3.00 -21.99
CA PRO A 118 -35.14 2.03 -23.08
C PRO A 118 -33.74 1.43 -23.25
N ARG A 119 -32.70 2.24 -23.02
CA ARG A 119 -31.31 1.77 -23.08
C ARG A 119 -31.02 0.79 -21.95
N TRP A 120 -31.44 1.12 -20.72
CA TRP A 120 -31.31 0.24 -19.56
C TRP A 120 -32.04 -1.10 -19.77
N ALA A 121 -33.29 -1.08 -20.26
CA ALA A 121 -34.01 -2.28 -20.64
C ALA A 121 -33.26 -3.09 -21.71
N GLY A 122 -32.69 -2.40 -22.70
CA GLY A 122 -31.87 -2.99 -23.76
C GLY A 122 -30.59 -3.68 -23.25
N LEU A 123 -29.91 -3.13 -22.25
CA LEU A 123 -28.74 -3.76 -21.61
C LEU A 123 -29.11 -5.06 -20.91
N GLY A 124 -30.21 -5.08 -20.14
CA GLY A 124 -30.67 -6.31 -19.50
C GLY A 124 -31.10 -7.36 -20.53
N ARG A 125 -31.77 -6.92 -21.60
CA ARG A 125 -32.13 -7.78 -22.73
C ARG A 125 -30.90 -8.39 -23.41
N SER A 126 -29.84 -7.61 -23.62
CA SER A 126 -28.65 -8.10 -24.33
C SER A 126 -27.95 -9.23 -23.58
N LEU A 127 -28.01 -9.25 -22.24
CA LEU A 127 -27.50 -10.34 -21.42
C LEU A 127 -28.32 -11.64 -21.52
N TYR A 128 -29.57 -11.57 -21.98
CA TYR A 128 -30.42 -12.75 -22.15
C TYR A 128 -30.22 -13.40 -23.53
N LYS A 129 -29.90 -14.70 -23.54
CA LYS A 129 -29.63 -15.49 -24.76
C LYS A 129 -30.50 -16.77 -24.83
N GLY A 130 -31.65 -16.79 -24.16
CA GLY A 130 -32.58 -17.93 -24.21
C GLY A 130 -32.30 -19.07 -23.23
N THR A 131 -31.24 -18.99 -22.40
CA THR A 131 -30.88 -20.03 -21.43
C THR A 131 -31.20 -19.59 -19.99
N TRP A 132 -31.40 -20.56 -19.09
CA TRP A 132 -31.62 -20.26 -17.67
C TRP A 132 -30.43 -19.48 -17.06
N LYS A 133 -29.18 -19.81 -17.40
CA LYS A 133 -27.99 -19.08 -16.96
C LYS A 133 -28.01 -17.61 -17.41
N SER A 134 -28.31 -17.38 -18.69
CA SER A 134 -28.43 -16.02 -19.23
C SER A 134 -29.60 -15.24 -18.61
N SER A 135 -30.71 -15.92 -18.29
CA SER A 135 -31.83 -15.30 -17.57
C SER A 135 -31.43 -14.90 -16.16
N THR A 136 -30.68 -15.75 -15.43
CA THR A 136 -30.20 -15.43 -14.08
C THR A 136 -29.23 -14.25 -14.11
N LEU A 137 -28.30 -14.21 -15.08
CA LEU A 137 -27.37 -13.07 -15.22
C LEU A 137 -28.11 -11.76 -15.54
N ALA A 138 -29.07 -11.80 -16.46
CA ALA A 138 -29.85 -10.62 -16.84
C ALA A 138 -30.76 -10.12 -15.69
N ALA A 139 -31.39 -11.05 -14.96
CA ALA A 139 -32.12 -10.72 -13.74
C ALA A 139 -31.20 -10.08 -12.69
N LYS A 140 -30.00 -10.64 -12.49
CA LYS A 140 -29.01 -10.09 -11.56
C LYS A 140 -28.54 -8.70 -11.97
N PHE A 141 -28.38 -8.42 -13.26
CA PHE A 141 -28.08 -7.09 -13.75
C PHE A 141 -29.16 -6.09 -13.35
N PHE A 142 -30.45 -6.44 -13.53
CA PHE A 142 -31.54 -5.57 -13.09
C PHE A 142 -31.53 -5.34 -11.57
N GLU A 143 -31.30 -6.37 -10.75
CA GLU A 143 -31.18 -6.22 -9.30
C GLU A 143 -30.06 -5.26 -8.86
N VAL A 144 -28.92 -5.31 -9.54
CA VAL A 144 -27.71 -4.53 -9.18
C VAL A 144 -27.72 -3.13 -9.81
N SER A 145 -28.43 -2.94 -10.91
CA SER A 145 -28.44 -1.68 -11.66
C SER A 145 -28.87 -0.42 -10.90
N PRO A 146 -29.82 -0.43 -9.92
CA PRO A 146 -30.14 0.75 -9.14
C PRO A 146 -28.93 1.29 -8.35
N ASP A 147 -28.13 0.40 -7.76
CA ASP A 147 -26.94 0.81 -7.00
C ASP A 147 -25.83 1.33 -7.93
N LEU A 148 -25.68 0.73 -9.12
CA LEU A 148 -24.76 1.22 -10.14
C LEU A 148 -25.14 2.63 -10.61
N VAL A 149 -26.40 2.88 -10.95
CA VAL A 149 -26.85 4.19 -11.46
C VAL A 149 -26.80 5.28 -10.38
N ARG A 150 -26.98 4.94 -9.10
CA ARG A 150 -26.81 5.90 -8.00
C ARG A 150 -25.37 6.38 -7.86
N ASN A 151 -24.39 5.53 -8.16
CA ASN A 151 -22.97 5.80 -7.89
C ASN A 151 -22.14 6.08 -9.15
N LEU A 152 -22.64 5.76 -10.34
CA LEU A 152 -21.93 5.88 -11.61
C LEU A 152 -22.75 6.67 -12.63
N PRO A 153 -22.10 7.47 -13.50
CA PRO A 153 -22.74 7.99 -14.71
C PRO A 153 -23.31 6.84 -15.54
N PHE A 154 -24.49 7.06 -16.14
CA PHE A 154 -25.16 6.02 -16.92
C PHE A 154 -24.30 5.47 -18.07
N TRP A 155 -23.46 6.31 -18.68
CA TRP A 155 -22.51 5.87 -19.71
C TRP A 155 -21.54 4.79 -19.19
N ASP A 156 -21.03 4.92 -17.96
CA ASP A 156 -20.14 3.91 -17.38
C ASP A 156 -20.89 2.60 -17.09
N VAL A 157 -22.18 2.70 -16.73
CA VAL A 157 -23.05 1.52 -16.59
C VAL A 157 -23.24 0.83 -17.95
N GLU A 158 -23.40 1.58 -19.05
CA GLU A 158 -23.47 1.02 -20.41
C GLU A 158 -22.16 0.30 -20.80
N VAL A 159 -21.01 0.92 -20.55
CA VAL A 159 -19.69 0.32 -20.82
C VAL A 159 -19.48 -0.93 -19.98
N PHE A 160 -19.80 -0.89 -18.69
CA PHE A 160 -19.66 -2.03 -17.80
C PHE A 160 -20.63 -3.16 -18.15
N ALA A 161 -21.89 -2.87 -18.46
CA ALA A 161 -22.84 -3.88 -18.93
C ALA A 161 -22.36 -4.56 -20.23
N SER A 162 -21.78 -3.79 -21.16
CA SER A 162 -21.18 -4.32 -22.39
C SER A 162 -19.98 -5.24 -22.10
N LEU A 163 -19.18 -4.92 -21.08
CA LEU A 163 -18.09 -5.77 -20.60
C LEU A 163 -18.62 -7.09 -20.01
N ILE A 164 -19.67 -7.03 -19.20
CA ILE A 164 -20.33 -8.21 -18.61
C ILE A 164 -20.97 -9.08 -19.71
N GLU A 165 -21.60 -8.46 -20.72
CA GLU A 165 -22.12 -9.19 -21.88
C GLU A 165 -20.98 -9.90 -22.62
N ALA A 166 -19.87 -9.21 -22.89
CA ALA A 166 -18.70 -9.79 -23.55
C ALA A 166 -18.11 -10.98 -22.75
N LEU A 167 -18.03 -10.87 -21.42
CA LEU A 167 -17.62 -11.96 -20.53
C LEU A 167 -18.63 -13.13 -20.52
N SER A 168 -19.92 -12.86 -20.64
CA SER A 168 -20.96 -13.89 -20.60
C SER A 168 -20.83 -14.90 -21.76
N TYR A 169 -20.29 -14.48 -22.90
CA TYR A 169 -19.96 -15.37 -24.02
C TYR A 169 -18.83 -16.36 -23.70
N LYS A 170 -18.00 -16.06 -22.68
CA LYS A 170 -16.94 -16.95 -22.20
C LYS A 170 -17.39 -17.77 -20.99
N SER A 171 -18.00 -17.11 -20.00
CA SER A 171 -18.51 -17.74 -18.78
C SER A 171 -19.55 -16.87 -18.08
N TYR A 172 -20.78 -17.39 -17.94
CA TYR A 172 -21.84 -16.74 -17.16
C TYR A 172 -21.50 -16.63 -15.67
N ASP A 173 -20.77 -17.61 -15.13
CA ASP A 173 -20.43 -17.64 -13.70
C ASP A 173 -19.47 -16.49 -13.36
N VAL A 174 -18.40 -16.31 -14.18
CA VAL A 174 -17.46 -15.19 -14.01
C VAL A 174 -18.13 -13.85 -14.33
N ALA A 175 -18.98 -13.77 -15.35
CA ALA A 175 -19.73 -12.55 -15.65
C ALA A 175 -20.63 -12.12 -14.47
N GLY A 176 -21.30 -13.06 -13.82
CA GLY A 176 -22.12 -12.80 -12.62
C GLY A 176 -21.30 -12.33 -11.43
N GLU A 177 -20.15 -12.95 -11.16
CA GLU A 177 -19.24 -12.53 -10.10
C GLU A 177 -18.65 -11.14 -10.37
N CYS A 178 -18.20 -10.87 -11.60
CA CYS A 178 -17.69 -9.57 -12.01
C CYS A 178 -18.76 -8.47 -11.89
N LEU A 179 -20.02 -8.76 -12.22
CA LEU A 179 -21.14 -7.83 -12.09
C LEU A 179 -21.34 -7.39 -10.62
N ILE A 180 -21.28 -8.34 -9.68
CA ILE A 180 -21.43 -8.06 -8.24
C ILE A 180 -20.22 -7.28 -7.73
N LEU A 181 -19.00 -7.74 -8.04
CA LEU A 181 -17.77 -7.05 -7.61
C LEU A 181 -17.68 -5.63 -8.17
N GLY A 182 -18.04 -5.45 -9.44
CA GLY A 182 -18.01 -4.14 -10.09
C GLY A 182 -18.99 -3.13 -9.47
N ARG A 183 -20.12 -3.57 -8.93
CA ARG A 183 -21.04 -2.71 -8.16
C ARG A 183 -20.33 -2.04 -6.98
N ASP A 184 -19.49 -2.80 -6.28
CA ASP A 184 -18.83 -2.35 -5.06
C ASP A 184 -17.53 -1.61 -5.34
N VAL A 185 -16.79 -2.04 -6.36
CA VAL A 185 -15.43 -1.55 -6.66
C VAL A 185 -15.42 -0.32 -7.57
N LEU A 186 -16.26 -0.29 -8.63
CA LEU A 186 -16.21 0.80 -9.62
C LEU A 186 -16.45 2.19 -9.01
N PRO A 187 -17.39 2.39 -8.06
CA PRO A 187 -17.60 3.71 -7.45
C PRO A 187 -16.34 4.30 -6.79
N ALA A 188 -15.49 3.46 -6.20
CA ALA A 188 -14.29 3.88 -5.49
C ALA A 188 -13.17 4.35 -6.44
N MET A 189 -13.20 3.99 -7.73
CA MET A 189 -12.14 4.29 -8.69
C MET A 189 -12.14 5.73 -9.21
N GLY A 190 -13.22 6.51 -9.03
CA GLY A 190 -13.25 7.92 -9.42
C GLY A 190 -12.95 8.15 -10.90
N ARG A 191 -11.83 8.79 -11.24
CA ARG A 191 -11.41 9.04 -12.64
C ARG A 191 -10.72 7.82 -13.28
N GLU A 192 -10.22 6.90 -12.47
CA GLU A 192 -9.43 5.75 -12.91
C GLU A 192 -10.26 4.58 -13.44
N ARG A 193 -11.59 4.73 -13.42
CA ARG A 193 -12.54 3.77 -14.01
C ARG A 193 -12.32 3.55 -15.50
N GLU A 194 -12.12 4.61 -16.27
CA GLU A 194 -12.00 4.52 -17.73
C GLU A 194 -10.77 3.68 -18.14
N PRO A 195 -9.55 3.97 -17.65
CA PRO A 195 -8.39 3.09 -17.86
C PRO A 195 -8.64 1.64 -17.43
N PHE A 196 -9.30 1.43 -16.29
CA PHE A 196 -9.57 0.09 -15.79
C PHE A 196 -10.53 -0.70 -16.70
N LEU A 197 -11.62 -0.08 -17.15
CA LEU A 197 -12.59 -0.72 -18.05
C LEU A 197 -11.97 -1.00 -19.42
N ALA A 198 -11.09 -0.13 -19.92
CA ALA A 198 -10.34 -0.35 -21.14
C ALA A 198 -9.39 -1.56 -21.03
N MET A 199 -8.64 -1.66 -19.92
CA MET A 199 -7.81 -2.83 -19.61
C MET A 199 -8.65 -4.11 -19.51
N SER A 200 -9.77 -4.05 -18.80
CA SER A 200 -10.67 -5.19 -18.62
C SER A 200 -11.20 -5.69 -19.96
N ARG A 201 -11.53 -4.78 -20.89
CA ARG A 201 -11.97 -5.14 -22.24
C ARG A 201 -10.86 -5.83 -23.04
N ALA A 202 -9.62 -5.36 -22.95
CA ALA A 202 -8.48 -6.03 -23.58
C ALA A 202 -8.25 -7.45 -23.05
N LEU A 203 -8.48 -7.66 -21.75
CA LEU A 203 -8.36 -8.98 -21.12
C LEU A 203 -9.42 -9.98 -21.58
N ILE A 204 -10.60 -9.55 -22.02
CA ILE A 204 -11.65 -10.50 -22.47
C ILE A 204 -11.17 -11.33 -23.68
N ASP A 205 -10.39 -10.72 -24.56
CA ASP A 205 -9.92 -11.37 -25.78
C ASP A 205 -8.74 -12.32 -25.51
N THR A 206 -7.85 -11.98 -24.57
CA THR A 206 -6.62 -12.73 -24.30
C THR A 206 -6.72 -13.64 -23.07
N SER A 207 -7.17 -13.11 -21.93
CA SER A 207 -7.10 -13.73 -20.60
C SER A 207 -8.35 -13.44 -19.75
N TRP A 208 -9.55 -13.76 -20.25
CA TRP A 208 -10.83 -13.37 -19.64
C TRP A 208 -11.01 -13.79 -18.17
N ARG A 209 -10.33 -14.87 -17.73
CA ARG A 209 -10.36 -15.34 -16.34
C ARG A 209 -9.74 -14.35 -15.36
N GLU A 210 -8.85 -13.48 -15.83
CA GLU A 210 -8.15 -12.51 -15.01
C GLU A 210 -8.99 -11.27 -14.68
N VAL A 211 -10.08 -11.01 -15.39
CA VAL A 211 -10.89 -9.79 -15.18
C VAL A 211 -11.41 -9.72 -13.74
N LYS A 212 -11.85 -10.86 -13.18
CA LYS A 212 -12.26 -10.94 -11.77
C LYS A 212 -11.12 -10.60 -10.82
N THR A 213 -9.97 -11.24 -10.97
CA THR A 213 -8.81 -10.98 -10.10
C THR A 213 -8.31 -9.55 -10.23
N CYS A 214 -8.38 -8.95 -11.43
CA CYS A 214 -8.05 -7.54 -11.61
C CYS A 214 -9.03 -6.63 -10.86
N LEU A 215 -10.34 -6.90 -10.91
CA LEU A 215 -11.36 -6.20 -10.11
C LEU A 215 -11.04 -6.27 -8.60
N GLU A 216 -10.61 -7.43 -8.10
CA GLU A 216 -10.25 -7.63 -6.69
C GLU A 216 -8.97 -6.87 -6.28
N LEU A 217 -8.02 -6.69 -7.19
CA LEU A 217 -6.71 -6.06 -6.90
C LEU A 217 -6.72 -4.54 -7.03
N VAL A 218 -7.57 -3.96 -7.89
CA VAL A 218 -7.55 -2.50 -8.14
C VAL A 218 -7.78 -1.66 -6.88
N PRO A 219 -8.70 -1.99 -5.95
CA PRO A 219 -8.84 -1.22 -4.71
C PRO A 219 -7.52 -1.02 -3.96
N ARG A 220 -6.66 -2.03 -3.93
CA ARG A 220 -5.33 -1.95 -3.32
C ARG A 220 -4.38 -1.06 -4.13
N ALA A 221 -4.45 -1.11 -5.47
CA ALA A 221 -3.69 -0.23 -6.34
C ALA A 221 -4.07 1.25 -6.14
N LEU A 222 -5.36 1.56 -6.00
CA LEU A 222 -5.85 2.91 -5.72
C LEU A 222 -5.33 3.47 -4.37
N GLN A 223 -5.05 2.60 -3.40
CA GLN A 223 -4.59 3.00 -2.06
C GLN A 223 -3.07 3.18 -1.96
N LEU A 224 -2.30 2.39 -2.72
CA LEU A 224 -0.84 2.31 -2.56
C LEU A 224 -0.05 3.02 -3.66
N VAL A 225 -0.66 3.28 -4.82
CA VAL A 225 -0.05 4.05 -5.92
C VAL A 225 -0.47 5.51 -5.78
N ASP A 226 0.45 6.44 -6.06
CA ASP A 226 0.16 7.87 -6.01
C ASP A 226 -1.02 8.20 -6.93
N GLU A 227 -1.98 8.99 -6.46
CA GLU A 227 -3.23 9.32 -7.18
C GLU A 227 -2.96 9.87 -8.60
N SER A 228 -1.88 10.64 -8.77
CA SER A 228 -1.47 11.19 -10.07
C SER A 228 -0.95 10.14 -11.07
N GLN A 229 -0.53 8.97 -10.58
CA GLN A 229 0.10 7.90 -11.36
C GLN A 229 -0.80 6.67 -11.53
N THR A 230 -1.83 6.50 -10.70
CA THR A 230 -2.75 5.34 -10.76
C THR A 230 -3.33 5.12 -12.15
N GLY A 231 -3.76 6.18 -12.84
CA GLY A 231 -4.27 6.08 -14.21
C GLY A 231 -3.22 5.67 -15.24
N ARG A 232 -1.99 6.15 -15.08
CA ARG A 232 -0.88 5.74 -15.93
C ARG A 232 -0.53 4.27 -15.70
N PHE A 233 -0.54 3.82 -14.46
CA PHE A 233 -0.31 2.42 -14.10
C PHE A 233 -1.38 1.49 -14.70
N LEU A 234 -2.67 1.87 -14.65
CA LEU A 234 -3.74 1.09 -15.27
C LEU A 234 -3.68 1.10 -16.80
N LYS A 235 -3.32 2.24 -17.43
CA LYS A 235 -3.05 2.30 -18.88
C LYS A 235 -1.88 1.43 -19.30
N LEU A 236 -0.84 1.34 -18.48
CA LEU A 236 0.27 0.41 -18.70
C LEU A 236 -0.24 -1.04 -18.66
N GLY A 237 -1.09 -1.38 -17.68
CA GLY A 237 -1.77 -2.68 -17.61
C GLY A 237 -2.63 -2.97 -18.86
N GLU A 238 -3.38 -1.98 -19.36
CA GLU A 238 -4.12 -2.09 -20.62
C GLU A 238 -3.20 -2.42 -21.81
N ARG A 239 -2.08 -1.69 -21.94
CA ARG A 239 -1.11 -1.92 -23.02
C ARG A 239 -0.52 -3.33 -22.93
N LEU A 240 -0.12 -3.77 -21.75
CA LEU A 240 0.40 -5.12 -21.52
C LEU A 240 -0.63 -6.21 -21.85
N ALA A 241 -1.89 -6.01 -21.44
CA ALA A 241 -2.99 -6.92 -21.78
C ALA A 241 -3.23 -7.02 -23.29
N LYS A 242 -3.17 -5.89 -24.02
CA LYS A 242 -3.30 -5.85 -25.49
C LYS A 242 -2.17 -6.55 -26.23
N VAL A 243 -0.95 -6.48 -25.69
CA VAL A 243 0.21 -7.18 -26.27
C VAL A 243 0.23 -8.68 -25.90
N GLY A 244 -0.66 -9.11 -25.00
CA GLY A 244 -0.82 -10.52 -24.64
C GLY A 244 0.07 -10.97 -23.48
N LEU A 245 0.47 -10.05 -22.59
CA LEU A 245 1.18 -10.40 -21.37
C LEU A 245 0.38 -11.42 -20.57
N ARG A 246 1.03 -12.52 -20.19
CA ARG A 246 0.44 -13.55 -19.32
C ARG A 246 0.38 -13.04 -17.88
N ASN A 247 -0.76 -13.20 -17.21
CA ASN A 247 -0.95 -12.84 -15.80
C ASN A 247 -0.89 -11.31 -15.54
N THR A 248 -1.74 -10.54 -16.22
CA THR A 248 -1.94 -9.10 -15.94
C THR A 248 -2.33 -8.82 -14.48
N SER A 249 -3.11 -9.71 -13.87
CA SER A 249 -3.42 -9.69 -12.44
C SER A 249 -2.17 -9.71 -11.55
N ARG A 250 -1.16 -10.53 -11.91
CA ARG A 250 0.11 -10.56 -11.20
C ARG A 250 0.89 -9.26 -11.40
N PHE A 251 0.88 -8.70 -12.61
CA PHE A 251 1.45 -7.36 -12.84
C PHE A 251 0.80 -6.30 -11.96
N LEU A 252 -0.54 -6.29 -11.82
CA LEU A 252 -1.22 -5.35 -10.92
C LEU A 252 -0.78 -5.53 -9.47
N SER A 253 -0.70 -6.77 -8.98
CA SER A 253 -0.26 -7.07 -7.61
C SER A 253 1.19 -6.67 -7.36
N ASP A 254 2.11 -7.24 -8.15
CA ASP A 254 3.56 -7.06 -7.98
C ASP A 254 3.96 -5.61 -8.28
N GLY A 255 3.36 -4.99 -9.31
CA GLY A 255 3.56 -3.60 -9.67
C GLY A 255 3.05 -2.62 -8.62
N THR A 256 1.87 -2.87 -8.02
CA THR A 256 1.38 -2.07 -6.89
C THR A 256 2.34 -2.14 -5.71
N GLN A 257 2.83 -3.33 -5.37
CA GLN A 257 3.78 -3.51 -4.28
C GLN A 257 5.12 -2.82 -4.57
N ALA A 258 5.63 -2.94 -5.79
CA ALA A 258 6.87 -2.29 -6.20
C ALA A 258 6.74 -0.76 -6.10
N LEU A 259 5.71 -0.17 -6.72
CA LEU A 259 5.50 1.27 -6.71
C LEU A 259 5.28 1.84 -5.30
N SER A 260 4.65 1.09 -4.40
CA SER A 260 4.44 1.50 -3.01
C SER A 260 5.74 1.70 -2.21
N LYS A 261 6.84 1.08 -2.65
CA LYS A 261 8.16 1.16 -2.01
C LYS A 261 9.08 2.19 -2.68
N VAL A 262 8.69 2.72 -3.84
CA VAL A 262 9.46 3.73 -4.56
C VAL A 262 9.37 5.07 -3.81
N PRO A 263 10.47 5.85 -3.73
CA PRO A 263 10.44 7.20 -3.17
C PRO A 263 9.34 8.06 -3.80
N LYS A 264 8.66 8.88 -2.97
CA LYS A 264 7.58 9.76 -3.42
C LYS A 264 8.04 10.66 -4.58
N GLY A 265 7.21 10.77 -5.61
CA GLY A 265 7.52 11.55 -6.82
C GLY A 265 8.30 10.80 -7.89
N SER A 266 8.93 9.67 -7.58
CA SER A 266 9.67 8.86 -8.57
C SER A 266 8.81 7.84 -9.30
N GLN A 267 7.59 7.55 -8.83
CA GLN A 267 6.69 6.57 -9.45
C GLN A 267 6.42 6.87 -10.93
N GLY A 268 6.23 8.13 -11.30
CA GLY A 268 5.98 8.51 -12.70
C GLY A 268 7.15 8.21 -13.62
N TYR A 269 8.38 8.42 -13.14
CA TYR A 269 9.60 8.10 -13.87
C TYR A 269 9.81 6.58 -14.01
N ILE A 270 9.51 5.81 -12.96
CA ILE A 270 9.50 4.33 -13.07
C ILE A 270 8.50 3.84 -14.12
N LEU A 271 7.32 4.46 -14.20
CA LEU A 271 6.33 4.14 -15.23
C LEU A 271 6.82 4.51 -16.65
N ASP A 272 7.59 5.60 -16.80
CA ASP A 272 8.25 5.94 -18.08
C ASP A 272 9.24 4.84 -18.51
N LEU A 273 10.02 4.31 -17.57
CA LEU A 273 10.93 3.18 -17.82
C LEU A 273 10.15 1.91 -18.22
N CYS A 274 9.03 1.62 -17.55
CA CYS A 274 8.15 0.52 -17.95
C CYS A 274 7.58 0.73 -19.35
N ASP A 275 7.15 1.94 -19.71
CA ASP A 275 6.65 2.26 -21.04
C ASP A 275 7.72 2.03 -22.12
N ALA A 276 8.99 2.32 -21.83
CA ALA A 276 10.11 2.00 -22.71
C ALA A 276 10.32 0.49 -22.86
N LEU A 277 10.25 -0.28 -21.76
CA LEU A 277 10.34 -1.75 -21.81
C LEU A 277 9.21 -2.39 -22.62
N VAL A 278 7.98 -1.85 -22.56
CA VAL A 278 6.85 -2.35 -23.37
C VAL A 278 7.17 -2.28 -24.87
N VAL A 279 7.91 -1.27 -25.32
CA VAL A 279 8.30 -1.12 -26.73
C VAL A 279 9.39 -2.12 -27.14
N ILE A 280 10.29 -2.47 -26.22
CA ILE A 280 11.38 -3.42 -26.47
C ILE A 280 10.88 -4.86 -26.33
N THR A 281 10.52 -5.25 -25.10
CA THR A 281 10.07 -6.60 -24.73
C THR A 281 9.09 -6.50 -23.54
N PRO A 282 7.77 -6.69 -23.77
CA PRO A 282 6.74 -6.60 -22.72
C PRO A 282 6.99 -7.53 -21.52
N ASP A 283 7.56 -8.71 -21.77
CA ASP A 283 7.87 -9.71 -20.74
C ASP A 283 8.95 -9.26 -19.75
N ALA A 284 9.69 -8.19 -20.06
CA ALA A 284 10.69 -7.61 -19.16
C ALA A 284 10.11 -6.69 -18.09
N VAL A 285 8.88 -6.18 -18.27
CA VAL A 285 8.24 -5.25 -17.32
C VAL A 285 8.01 -5.89 -15.94
N PRO A 286 7.41 -7.09 -15.82
CA PRO A 286 7.20 -7.69 -14.50
C PRO A 286 8.51 -8.02 -13.76
N PRO A 287 9.55 -8.61 -14.41
CA PRO A 287 10.86 -8.78 -13.79
C PRO A 287 11.48 -7.49 -13.26
N PHE A 288 11.44 -6.40 -14.05
CA PHE A 288 11.97 -5.10 -13.67
C PHE A 288 11.25 -4.53 -12.44
N LEU A 289 9.91 -4.53 -12.43
CA LEU A 289 9.15 -4.05 -11.28
C LEU A 289 9.39 -4.90 -10.03
N LYS A 290 9.49 -6.22 -10.18
CA LYS A 290 9.69 -7.14 -9.05
C LYS A 290 11.05 -6.94 -8.38
N SER A 291 12.10 -6.62 -9.14
CA SER A 291 13.45 -6.40 -8.61
C SER A 291 13.69 -4.97 -8.13
N LEU A 292 12.79 -4.03 -8.46
CA LEU A 292 12.97 -2.61 -8.22
C LEU A 292 13.29 -2.26 -6.75
N ASP A 293 12.63 -2.89 -5.79
CA ASP A 293 12.90 -2.70 -4.36
C ASP A 293 14.34 -3.10 -3.99
N SER A 294 14.77 -4.29 -4.42
CA SER A 294 16.13 -4.78 -4.20
C SER A 294 17.19 -3.88 -4.86
N VAL A 295 16.87 -3.30 -6.03
CA VAL A 295 17.76 -2.38 -6.74
C VAL A 295 17.83 -1.03 -6.03
N LEU A 296 16.70 -0.43 -5.69
CA LEU A 296 16.64 0.89 -5.04
C LEU A 296 17.20 0.88 -3.60
N ASN A 297 17.28 -0.28 -2.95
CA ASN A 297 18.00 -0.44 -1.69
C ASN A 297 19.54 -0.44 -1.85
N ARG A 298 20.07 -0.57 -3.08
CA ARG A 298 21.51 -0.60 -3.36
C ARG A 298 22.01 0.62 -4.13
N ILE A 299 21.14 1.23 -4.94
CA ILE A 299 21.50 2.33 -5.83
C ILE A 299 20.44 3.43 -5.81
N THR A 300 20.87 4.65 -6.13
CA THR A 300 19.98 5.82 -6.26
C THR A 300 19.15 5.78 -7.54
N VAL A 301 18.08 6.59 -7.59
CA VAL A 301 17.24 6.74 -8.80
C VAL A 301 18.03 7.25 -10.01
N SER A 302 19.04 8.10 -9.82
CA SER A 302 19.94 8.53 -10.91
C SER A 302 20.86 7.42 -11.42
N GLN A 303 21.28 6.50 -10.55
CA GLN A 303 22.08 5.34 -10.95
C GLN A 303 21.23 4.25 -11.61
N LEU A 304 19.93 4.21 -11.28
CA LEU A 304 18.96 3.32 -11.91
C LEU A 304 18.91 3.52 -13.43
N ASP A 305 19.03 4.76 -13.94
CA ASP A 305 19.13 5.03 -15.39
C ASP A 305 20.24 4.22 -16.06
N THR A 306 21.42 4.20 -15.43
CA THR A 306 22.60 3.53 -15.99
C THR A 306 22.41 2.02 -16.00
N TRP A 307 21.90 1.47 -14.90
CA TRP A 307 21.57 0.05 -14.80
C TRP A 307 20.48 -0.35 -15.79
N PHE A 308 19.42 0.46 -15.91
CA PHE A 308 18.30 0.24 -16.80
C PHE A 308 18.72 0.26 -18.28
N GLN A 309 19.50 1.27 -18.70
CA GLN A 309 19.96 1.39 -20.09
C GLN A 309 20.80 0.18 -20.50
N HIS A 310 21.64 -0.33 -19.60
CA HIS A 310 22.43 -1.53 -19.86
C HIS A 310 21.52 -2.77 -20.01
N GLY A 311 20.55 -2.95 -19.11
CA GLY A 311 19.55 -4.02 -19.23
C GLY A 311 18.71 -3.92 -20.51
N ALA A 312 18.33 -2.70 -20.92
CA ALA A 312 17.60 -2.46 -22.16
C ALA A 312 18.42 -2.77 -23.40
N HIS A 313 19.73 -2.48 -23.40
CA HIS A 313 20.64 -2.88 -24.48
C HIS A 313 20.76 -4.40 -24.56
N LEU A 314 20.91 -5.09 -23.42
CA LEU A 314 20.94 -6.55 -23.38
C LEU A 314 19.64 -7.17 -23.89
N LEU A 315 18.47 -6.58 -23.61
CA LEU A 315 17.19 -7.03 -24.15
C LEU A 315 17.13 -6.96 -25.68
N GLN A 316 17.75 -5.95 -26.29
CA GLN A 316 17.79 -5.79 -27.76
C GLN A 316 18.70 -6.84 -28.42
N GLU A 317 19.79 -7.22 -27.76
CA GLU A 317 20.69 -8.27 -28.25
C GLU A 317 20.12 -9.67 -28.02
N ASN A 318 19.66 -9.96 -26.80
CA ASN A 318 19.07 -11.22 -26.41
C ASN A 318 17.99 -11.02 -25.32
N PRO A 319 16.70 -11.26 -25.64
CA PRO A 319 15.60 -11.12 -24.69
C PRO A 319 15.79 -11.91 -23.38
N GLU A 320 16.34 -13.12 -23.44
CA GLU A 320 16.53 -13.96 -22.23
C GLU A 320 17.60 -13.37 -21.31
N SER A 321 18.70 -12.87 -21.88
CA SER A 321 19.78 -12.25 -21.13
C SER A 321 19.33 -10.96 -20.46
N GLY A 322 18.57 -10.12 -21.17
CA GLY A 322 18.01 -8.90 -20.59
C GLY A 322 16.97 -9.17 -19.50
N ILE A 323 16.12 -10.20 -19.67
CA ILE A 323 15.17 -10.61 -18.61
C ILE A 323 15.93 -11.11 -17.37
N ALA A 324 16.96 -11.94 -17.53
CA ALA A 324 17.79 -12.41 -16.40
C ALA A 324 18.52 -11.26 -15.70
N PHE A 325 18.95 -10.25 -16.46
CA PHE A 325 19.52 -9.02 -15.92
C PHE A 325 18.55 -8.27 -15.02
N PHE A 326 17.31 -8.04 -15.49
CA PHE A 326 16.27 -7.37 -14.70
C PHE A 326 15.78 -8.19 -13.51
N LYS A 327 15.96 -9.52 -13.51
CA LYS A 327 15.70 -10.36 -12.33
C LYS A 327 16.81 -10.32 -11.28
N ILE A 328 17.95 -9.69 -11.56
CA ILE A 328 19.17 -9.79 -10.74
C ILE A 328 19.64 -11.27 -10.64
N GLU A 329 19.45 -12.06 -11.70
CA GLU A 329 19.92 -13.45 -11.77
C GLU A 329 21.25 -13.57 -12.54
N SER A 330 21.66 -12.51 -13.23
CA SER A 330 22.90 -12.47 -14.02
C SER A 330 24.06 -11.89 -13.21
N ASN A 331 25.25 -12.49 -13.32
CA ASN A 331 26.50 -11.95 -12.77
C ASN A 331 26.78 -10.52 -13.24
N THR A 332 26.36 -10.16 -14.46
CA THR A 332 26.52 -8.79 -15.00
C THR A 332 25.67 -7.77 -14.25
N SER A 333 24.40 -8.08 -13.97
CA SER A 333 23.51 -7.24 -13.14
C SER A 333 24.07 -7.07 -11.73
N GLU A 334 24.48 -8.15 -11.07
CA GLU A 334 25.06 -8.08 -9.72
C GLU A 334 26.34 -7.23 -9.70
N SER A 335 27.28 -7.49 -10.61
CA SER A 335 28.53 -6.73 -10.71
C SER A 335 28.29 -5.24 -10.99
N MET A 336 27.30 -4.92 -11.82
CA MET A 336 26.94 -3.53 -12.12
C MET A 336 26.32 -2.85 -10.89
N LEU A 337 25.41 -3.52 -10.17
CA LEU A 337 24.85 -2.99 -8.92
C LEU A 337 25.93 -2.79 -7.86
N GLU A 338 26.90 -3.68 -7.74
CA GLU A 338 28.03 -3.50 -6.81
C GLU A 338 28.95 -2.33 -7.16
N THR A 339 29.09 -2.06 -8.46
CA THR A 339 29.89 -0.95 -8.97
C THR A 339 29.17 0.39 -8.79
N LEU A 340 27.86 0.40 -9.01
CA LEU A 340 27.00 1.57 -8.83
C LEU A 340 26.66 1.84 -7.36
N SER A 341 26.68 0.83 -6.50
CA SER A 341 26.39 0.98 -5.07
C SER A 341 27.45 1.85 -4.40
N SER A 342 26.96 2.87 -3.68
CA SER A 342 27.76 3.72 -2.81
C SER A 342 28.19 3.00 -1.53
N SER A 343 27.42 2.00 -1.10
CA SER A 343 27.62 1.26 0.14
C SER A 343 28.94 0.48 0.15
N LEU A 344 29.64 0.54 1.29
CA LEU A 344 30.92 -0.11 1.50
C LEU A 344 30.90 -0.98 2.76
N GLU A 345 31.07 -2.29 2.57
CA GLU A 345 31.18 -3.28 3.64
C GLU A 345 32.59 -3.29 4.23
N LEU A 346 32.69 -3.30 5.56
CA LEU A 346 33.95 -3.32 6.30
C LEU A 346 34.81 -4.51 5.90
N ASP A 347 34.24 -5.71 5.77
CA ASP A 347 35.00 -6.93 5.47
C ASP A 347 35.80 -6.85 4.17
N ARG A 348 35.31 -6.10 3.17
CA ARG A 348 36.02 -5.90 1.90
C ARG A 348 37.25 -5.02 2.05
N VAL A 349 37.22 -4.07 2.98
CA VAL A 349 38.30 -3.08 3.19
C VAL A 349 39.11 -3.32 4.46
N LYS A 350 38.71 -4.26 5.30
CA LYS A 350 39.31 -4.60 6.60
C LYS A 350 40.81 -4.86 6.50
N GLY A 351 41.24 -5.59 5.47
CA GLY A 351 42.66 -5.86 5.22
C GLY A 351 43.46 -4.59 4.93
N ILE A 352 42.91 -3.68 4.12
CA ILE A 352 43.53 -2.40 3.78
C ILE A 352 43.55 -1.47 5.00
N LEU A 353 42.43 -1.38 5.73
CA LEU A 353 42.35 -0.57 6.95
C LEU A 353 43.30 -1.07 8.03
N ARG A 354 43.48 -2.39 8.18
CA ARG A 354 44.46 -2.95 9.12
C ARG A 354 45.89 -2.53 8.77
N LEU A 355 46.26 -2.57 7.49
CA LEU A 355 47.55 -2.08 7.03
C LEU A 355 47.70 -0.57 7.25
N TYR A 356 46.64 0.20 7.00
CA TYR A 356 46.59 1.64 7.24
C TYR A 356 46.79 1.99 8.72
N CYS A 357 46.01 1.39 9.63
CA CYS A 357 46.14 1.62 11.07
C CYS A 357 47.50 1.17 11.61
N ARG A 358 48.04 0.05 11.12
CA ARG A 358 49.38 -0.42 11.49
C ARG A 358 50.49 0.53 11.03
N ALA A 359 50.32 1.14 9.86
CA ALA A 359 51.26 2.13 9.36
C ALA A 359 51.23 3.43 10.18
N LEU A 360 50.07 3.81 10.69
CA LEU A 360 49.92 4.97 11.58
C LEU A 360 50.46 4.69 12.99
N ALA A 361 49.97 3.65 13.66
CA ALA A 361 50.27 3.37 15.07
C ALA A 361 51.65 2.75 15.34
N GLY A 362 52.33 2.26 14.30
CA GLY A 362 53.57 1.49 14.42
C GLY A 362 53.44 0.13 15.11
N THR A 363 52.24 -0.24 15.58
CA THR A 363 51.94 -1.48 16.31
C THR A 363 50.86 -2.30 15.59
N GLY A 364 50.79 -3.60 15.91
CA GLY A 364 49.81 -4.50 15.31
C GLY A 364 48.43 -4.31 15.93
N LEU A 365 47.56 -3.53 15.27
CA LEU A 365 46.18 -3.32 15.72
C LEU A 365 45.21 -4.30 15.04
N GLU A 366 44.27 -4.83 15.83
CA GLU A 366 43.16 -5.64 15.34
C GLU A 366 41.93 -4.76 15.10
N ILE A 367 41.21 -5.02 14.00
CA ILE A 367 39.97 -4.33 13.63
C ILE A 367 38.83 -5.35 13.70
N PHE A 368 37.77 -5.01 14.42
CA PHE A 368 36.54 -5.80 14.57
C PHE A 368 35.30 -4.97 14.21
N ASP A 369 34.15 -5.62 14.11
CA ASP A 369 32.88 -4.92 13.90
C ASP A 369 32.34 -4.36 15.23
N THR A 370 31.47 -3.36 15.16
CA THR A 370 30.79 -2.80 16.34
C THR A 370 29.77 -3.75 16.96
N GLN A 371 29.32 -4.80 16.25
CA GLN A 371 28.37 -5.78 16.77
C GLN A 371 29.01 -6.68 17.85
N GLU A 372 30.31 -6.96 17.75
CA GLU A 372 31.08 -7.66 18.77
C GLU A 372 31.14 -6.87 20.10
N LEU A 373 31.11 -5.54 20.08
CA LEU A 373 31.04 -4.69 21.28
C LEU A 373 29.69 -4.82 22.01
N VAL A 374 28.59 -4.83 21.24
CA VAL A 374 27.22 -5.01 21.78
C VAL A 374 27.08 -6.38 22.44
N SER A 375 27.62 -7.44 21.83
CA SER A 375 27.60 -8.80 22.39
C SER A 375 28.37 -8.94 23.71
N ARG A 376 29.36 -8.07 23.94
CA ARG A 376 30.19 -8.05 25.15
C ARG A 376 29.67 -7.08 26.22
N ASN A 377 28.52 -6.46 26.00
CA ASN A 377 27.92 -5.48 26.92
C ASN A 377 28.87 -4.31 27.26
N ILE A 378 29.79 -3.97 26.34
CA ILE A 378 30.64 -2.79 26.44
C ILE A 378 29.85 -1.62 25.84
N GLY A 379 28.89 -1.13 26.62
CA GLY A 379 27.93 -0.12 26.18
C GLY A 379 28.53 1.28 26.22
N TRP A 380 28.64 1.94 25.05
CA TRP A 380 28.34 3.37 24.79
C TRP A 380 28.80 3.78 23.38
N VAL A 381 28.61 2.89 22.40
CA VAL A 381 28.92 3.17 21.00
C VAL A 381 27.62 2.93 20.25
N ASP A 382 27.11 3.97 19.57
CA ASP A 382 26.05 3.79 18.58
C ASP A 382 26.51 2.67 17.63
N GLU A 383 25.65 1.73 17.24
CA GLU A 383 26.04 0.63 16.32
C GLU A 383 26.72 1.15 15.05
N ASP A 384 26.43 2.42 14.71
CA ASP A 384 26.90 3.20 13.57
C ASP A 384 28.13 4.11 13.84
N THR A 385 28.73 4.07 15.03
CA THR A 385 29.93 4.84 15.40
C THR A 385 31.13 3.94 15.65
N ALA A 386 32.32 4.38 15.24
CA ALA A 386 33.53 3.67 15.60
C ALA A 386 33.96 3.93 17.04
N SER A 387 34.64 2.95 17.61
CA SER A 387 35.14 3.00 18.98
C SER A 387 36.37 2.12 19.18
N THR A 388 36.92 2.12 20.39
CA THR A 388 38.07 1.32 20.78
C THR A 388 37.94 0.88 22.24
N ASP A 389 38.45 -0.31 22.55
CA ASP A 389 38.50 -0.87 23.93
C ASP A 389 39.85 -0.59 24.63
N GLY A 390 40.70 0.27 24.06
CA GLY A 390 42.05 0.53 24.55
C GLY A 390 43.12 -0.41 23.97
N THR A 391 42.73 -1.45 23.22
CA THR A 391 43.68 -2.36 22.53
C THR A 391 43.31 -2.64 21.07
N ARG A 392 42.03 -2.51 20.72
CA ARG A 392 41.44 -2.86 19.42
C ARG A 392 40.58 -1.73 18.89
N ILE A 393 40.40 -1.71 17.57
CA ILE A 393 39.53 -0.74 16.89
C ILE A 393 38.27 -1.46 16.42
N PHE A 394 37.11 -0.85 16.67
CA PHE A 394 35.81 -1.34 16.26
C PHE A 394 35.20 -0.33 15.29
N LEU A 395 34.80 -0.80 14.10
CA LEU A 395 34.22 0.02 13.05
C LEU A 395 32.84 -0.51 12.66
N PRO A 396 31.93 0.34 12.15
CA PRO A 396 30.64 -0.11 11.64
C PRO A 396 30.79 -1.15 10.52
N PRO A 397 29.92 -2.17 10.46
CA PRO A 397 30.02 -3.23 9.46
C PRO A 397 29.76 -2.74 8.03
N VAL A 398 28.96 -1.68 7.86
CA VAL A 398 28.60 -1.09 6.57
C VAL A 398 28.58 0.44 6.70
N VAL A 399 29.05 1.14 5.66
CA VAL A 399 28.97 2.60 5.56
C VAL A 399 28.35 3.00 4.23
N ASP A 400 27.29 3.81 4.31
CA ASP A 400 26.63 4.44 3.16
C ASP A 400 26.25 5.90 3.47
N ARG A 401 27.24 6.68 3.94
CA ARG A 401 27.04 8.10 4.32
C ARG A 401 27.17 9.05 3.14
N TYR A 402 27.89 8.65 2.09
CA TYR A 402 28.19 9.47 0.93
C TYR A 402 27.78 8.76 -0.37
N PRO A 403 27.45 9.51 -1.45
CA PRO A 403 27.05 8.93 -2.75
C PRO A 403 28.16 8.15 -3.47
N ASN A 404 29.42 8.30 -3.05
CA ASN A 404 30.57 7.68 -3.68
C ASN A 404 31.24 6.70 -2.72
N LYS A 405 31.51 5.50 -3.21
CA LYS A 405 32.24 4.45 -2.49
C LYS A 405 33.64 4.90 -2.03
N GLN A 406 34.30 5.74 -2.82
CA GLN A 406 35.61 6.32 -2.46
C GLN A 406 35.50 7.28 -1.27
N ASP A 407 34.40 8.02 -1.15
CA ASP A 407 34.17 8.94 -0.04
C ASP A 407 33.77 8.16 1.21
N ASN A 408 32.97 7.10 1.08
CA ASN A 408 32.70 6.15 2.17
C ASN A 408 33.98 5.43 2.65
N PHE A 409 34.89 5.07 1.73
CA PHE A 409 36.20 4.53 2.10
C PHE A 409 37.07 5.58 2.80
N SER A 410 37.04 6.83 2.34
CA SER A 410 37.75 7.94 2.96
C SER A 410 37.23 8.21 4.37
N TRP A 411 35.92 8.11 4.58
CA TRP A 411 35.31 8.17 5.91
C TRP A 411 35.83 7.07 6.84
N PHE A 412 35.88 5.81 6.39
CA PHE A 412 36.49 4.73 7.17
C PHE A 412 37.93 5.06 7.58
N LYS A 413 38.74 5.64 6.67
CA LYS A 413 40.10 6.07 7.01
C LYS A 413 40.11 7.18 8.05
N VAL A 414 39.28 8.22 7.91
CA VAL A 414 39.20 9.33 8.88
C VAL A 414 38.89 8.79 10.27
N VAL A 415 37.82 8.01 10.36
CA VAL A 415 37.35 7.44 11.62
C VAL A 415 38.39 6.47 12.21
N SER A 416 39.00 5.62 11.37
CA SER A 416 40.09 4.74 11.82
C SER A 416 41.30 5.52 12.34
N THR A 417 41.63 6.65 11.72
CA THR A 417 42.73 7.53 12.17
C THR A 417 42.43 8.10 13.55
N HIS A 418 41.18 8.52 13.77
CA HIS A 418 40.74 9.03 15.07
C HIS A 418 40.84 7.95 16.16
N GLN A 419 40.40 6.72 15.86
CA GLN A 419 40.52 5.60 16.81
C GLN A 419 41.98 5.21 17.09
N VAL A 420 42.84 5.21 16.06
CA VAL A 420 44.29 5.02 16.25
C VAL A 420 44.88 6.10 17.15
N ALA A 421 44.49 7.37 16.95
CA ALA A 421 44.99 8.48 17.73
C ALA A 421 44.63 8.36 19.22
N HIS A 422 43.43 7.87 19.54
CA HIS A 422 43.06 7.58 20.93
C HIS A 422 44.01 6.58 21.61
N LEU A 423 44.42 5.55 20.86
CA LEU A 423 45.34 4.52 21.34
C LEU A 423 46.77 5.05 21.45
N GLU A 424 47.28 5.68 20.39
CA GLU A 424 48.67 6.13 20.30
C GLU A 424 48.96 7.32 21.23
N PHE A 425 48.01 8.25 21.38
CA PHE A 425 48.20 9.45 22.20
C PHE A 425 47.61 9.32 23.61
N GLY A 426 47.32 8.10 24.04
CA GLY A 426 47.09 7.75 25.44
C GLY A 426 45.77 8.25 26.03
N SER A 427 44.67 8.29 25.27
CA SER A 427 43.35 8.66 25.80
C SER A 427 42.89 7.76 26.96
N PHE A 428 43.38 6.53 26.98
CA PHE A 428 43.04 5.52 27.99
C PHE A 428 44.14 5.27 29.03
N GLU A 429 45.23 6.05 29.01
CA GLU A 429 46.35 5.93 29.98
C GLU A 429 46.06 6.63 31.32
N TYR A 430 44.88 7.23 31.48
CA TYR A 430 44.48 7.82 32.75
C TYR A 430 44.38 6.72 33.81
N GLU A 431 45.12 6.91 34.91
CA GLU A 431 45.10 6.04 36.08
C GLU A 431 44.53 6.83 37.26
N PHE A 432 43.46 6.32 37.88
CA PHE A 432 42.75 7.05 38.94
C PHE A 432 43.62 7.24 40.19
N GLU A 433 44.44 6.24 40.52
CA GLU A 433 45.28 6.23 41.73
C GLU A 433 46.61 6.99 41.55
N LYS A 434 46.97 7.38 40.33
CA LYS A 434 48.23 8.08 40.05
C LYS A 434 48.15 9.52 40.54
N SER A 435 49.09 9.98 41.36
CA SER A 435 49.06 11.32 41.97
C SER A 435 48.94 12.45 40.94
N ALA A 436 48.07 13.42 41.22
CA ALA A 436 47.87 14.59 40.36
C ALA A 436 49.14 15.47 40.32
N THR A 437 49.50 15.94 39.13
CA THR A 437 50.72 16.75 38.92
C THR A 437 50.44 18.22 38.65
N GLN A 438 49.24 18.55 38.17
CA GLN A 438 48.86 19.91 37.73
C GLN A 438 47.85 20.59 38.65
N PHE A 439 47.04 19.81 39.36
CA PHE A 439 45.96 20.29 40.21
C PHE A 439 46.03 19.61 41.57
N GLU A 440 45.39 20.23 42.56
CA GLU A 440 45.20 19.62 43.88
C GLU A 440 44.34 18.35 43.75
N ASP A 441 44.81 17.27 44.37
CA ASP A 441 44.15 15.97 44.26
C ASP A 441 42.93 15.89 45.18
N ARG A 442 41.75 16.06 44.59
CA ARG A 442 40.45 15.94 45.28
C ARG A 442 39.68 14.69 44.91
N ARG A 443 40.29 13.74 44.18
CA ARG A 443 39.59 12.58 43.62
C ARG A 443 38.97 11.69 44.69
N HIS A 444 39.74 11.34 45.72
CA HIS A 444 39.23 10.52 46.83
C HIS A 444 38.19 11.25 47.69
N GLU A 445 38.35 12.57 47.88
CA GLU A 445 37.36 13.39 48.58
C GLU A 445 36.03 13.42 47.79
N MET A 446 36.10 13.64 46.47
CA MET A 446 34.93 13.64 45.59
C MET A 446 34.29 12.25 45.46
N GLU A 447 35.07 11.18 45.51
CA GLU A 447 34.56 9.81 45.51
C GLU A 447 33.77 9.51 46.79
N GLN A 448 34.26 9.96 47.95
CA GLN A 448 33.52 9.85 49.20
C GLN A 448 32.23 10.69 49.18
N GLN A 449 32.28 11.91 48.66
CA GLN A 449 31.09 12.76 48.49
C GLN A 449 30.09 12.17 47.50
N ALA A 450 30.56 11.59 46.40
CA ALA A 450 29.71 10.92 45.42
C ALA A 450 29.05 9.66 46.02
N ALA A 451 29.79 8.87 46.80
CA ALA A 451 29.25 7.72 47.52
C ALA A 451 28.17 8.14 48.52
N GLN A 452 28.41 9.20 49.31
CA GLN A 452 27.41 9.75 50.24
C GLN A 452 26.16 10.25 49.52
N ARG A 453 26.31 10.99 48.41
CA ARG A 453 25.16 11.42 47.59
C ARG A 453 24.37 10.24 47.04
N LYS A 454 25.05 9.20 46.52
CA LYS A 454 24.39 7.98 46.03
C LYS A 454 23.63 7.28 47.16
N GLU A 455 24.21 7.19 48.36
CA GLU A 455 23.55 6.63 49.55
C GLU A 455 22.32 7.44 49.98
N GLU A 456 22.41 8.78 50.00
CA GLU A 456 21.30 9.67 50.31
C GLU A 456 20.17 9.56 49.28
N GLN A 457 20.50 9.51 47.98
CA GLN A 457 19.52 9.29 46.91
C GLN A 457 18.84 7.93 47.03
N ARG A 458 19.61 6.88 47.38
CA ARG A 458 19.08 5.54 47.60
C ARG A 458 18.16 5.49 48.83
N ALA A 459 18.52 6.20 49.90
CA ALA A 459 17.70 6.30 51.10
C ALA A 459 16.39 7.05 50.82
N ALA A 460 16.46 8.19 50.12
CA ALA A 460 15.28 8.96 49.70
C ALA A 460 14.35 8.14 48.80
N ALA A 461 14.90 7.45 47.78
CA ALA A 461 14.11 6.58 46.91
C ALA A 461 13.49 5.39 47.66
N LYS A 462 14.17 4.88 48.69
CA LYS A 462 13.63 3.82 49.55
C LYS A 462 12.51 4.35 50.44
N GLU A 463 12.63 5.57 50.98
CA GLU A 463 11.56 6.23 51.73
C GLU A 463 10.34 6.51 50.85
N ASP A 464 10.54 7.01 49.62
CA ASP A 464 9.48 7.24 48.63
C ASP A 464 8.78 5.92 48.26
N TYR A 465 9.57 4.85 48.05
CA TYR A 465 9.04 3.50 47.82
C TYR A 465 8.21 2.99 49.01
N GLU A 466 8.72 3.13 50.23
CA GLU A 466 8.02 2.72 51.45
C GLU A 466 6.73 3.53 51.67
N MET A 467 6.74 4.83 51.32
CA MET A 467 5.57 5.70 51.36
C MET A 467 4.52 5.27 50.32
N ALA A 468 4.94 4.99 49.08
CA ALA A 468 4.09 4.48 48.02
C ALA A 468 3.47 3.11 48.38
N ALA A 469 4.26 2.21 48.95
CA ALA A 469 3.79 0.90 49.44
C ALA A 469 2.77 1.02 50.59
N ARG A 470 2.94 2.01 51.49
CA ARG A 470 1.99 2.30 52.58
C ARG A 470 0.67 2.91 52.07
N LEU A 471 0.73 3.75 51.04
CA LEU A 471 -0.46 4.31 50.39
C LEU A 471 -1.27 3.23 49.66
N LEU A 472 -0.59 2.29 49.00
CA LEU A 472 -1.23 1.12 48.36
C LEU A 472 -1.88 0.16 49.38
N THR A 473 -1.36 0.06 50.60
CA THR A 473 -1.95 -0.78 51.67
C THR A 473 -3.07 -0.10 52.46
N SER A 474 -3.23 1.23 52.34
CA SER A 474 -4.28 2.01 53.04
C SER A 474 -5.44 2.46 52.13
N GLY A 475 -5.32 2.31 50.81
CA GLY A 475 -6.39 2.48 49.84
C GLY A 475 -7.17 1.18 49.61
N ALA A 476 -8.48 1.25 49.75
CA ALA A 476 -9.43 0.14 49.72
C ALA A 476 -9.38 -0.76 48.47
N GLU A 477 -9.79 -2.02 48.69
CA GLU A 477 -10.40 -2.99 47.77
C GLU A 477 -10.65 -2.48 46.34
N GLY A 478 -9.86 -2.98 45.38
CA GLY A 478 -10.10 -2.81 43.95
C GLY A 478 -8.92 -3.31 43.11
N ASP A 479 -9.15 -4.37 42.33
CA ASP A 479 -8.18 -5.09 41.50
C ASP A 479 -7.25 -4.20 40.66
N VAL A 480 -5.95 -4.17 40.99
CA VAL A 480 -4.83 -4.17 40.04
C VAL A 480 -3.60 -4.78 40.74
N GLU A 481 -3.02 -5.87 40.21
CA GLU A 481 -1.67 -6.30 40.55
C GLU A 481 -0.67 -5.22 40.12
N MET A 482 -0.34 -4.30 41.03
CA MET A 482 0.81 -3.41 40.90
C MET A 482 1.59 -3.49 42.21
N THR A 483 2.41 -4.53 42.38
CA THR A 483 3.53 -4.44 43.30
C THR A 483 4.45 -3.32 42.81
N PRO A 484 4.70 -2.27 43.60
CA PRO A 484 5.73 -1.31 43.25
C PRO A 484 7.05 -2.08 43.17
N MET A 485 7.75 -1.97 42.05
CA MET A 485 9.15 -2.40 41.98
C MET A 485 10.00 -1.28 42.56
N PHE A 486 10.93 -1.64 43.45
CA PHE A 486 11.97 -0.71 43.87
C PHE A 486 12.99 -0.62 42.72
N GLU A 487 12.93 0.48 41.97
CA GLU A 487 14.01 0.87 41.08
C GLU A 487 15.02 1.68 41.89
N ASP A 488 16.23 1.14 42.06
CA ASP A 488 17.32 1.88 42.67
C ASP A 488 17.76 2.97 41.68
N PRO A 489 17.70 4.27 42.04
CA PRO A 489 18.09 5.36 41.13
C PRO A 489 19.55 5.26 40.68
N ASN A 490 20.36 4.51 41.44
CA ASN A 490 21.77 4.27 41.14
C ASN A 490 22.01 2.94 40.41
N ASP A 491 21.00 2.09 40.26
CA ASP A 491 21.07 0.84 39.47
C ASP A 491 20.72 1.12 37.99
N MET A 492 21.36 2.15 37.44
CA MET A 492 21.65 2.18 36.02
C MET A 492 22.74 1.15 35.82
N GLY A 493 22.36 -0.08 35.45
CA GLY A 493 23.20 -1.27 35.38
C GLY A 493 24.68 -0.94 35.20
N SER A 494 25.50 -1.46 36.12
CA SER A 494 26.95 -1.32 36.26
C SER A 494 27.74 -1.50 34.95
N VAL A 495 27.62 -0.58 33.99
CA VAL A 495 28.17 -0.68 32.64
C VAL A 495 29.23 0.40 32.39
N ARG A 496 29.39 1.37 33.31
CA ARG A 496 30.20 2.59 33.08
C ARG A 496 31.60 2.59 33.71
N THR A 497 31.99 1.58 34.48
CA THR A 497 33.31 1.53 35.16
C THR A 497 34.24 0.45 34.59
N PHE A 498 34.56 0.50 33.30
CA PHE A 498 35.64 -0.32 32.74
C PHE A 498 36.97 0.43 32.62
N THR A 499 36.94 1.76 32.66
CA THR A 499 38.14 2.61 32.59
C THR A 499 38.19 3.56 33.78
N ASP A 500 39.40 3.86 34.24
CA ASP A 500 39.64 4.80 35.35
C ASP A 500 39.14 6.21 35.04
N ILE A 501 39.11 6.60 33.75
CA ILE A 501 38.54 7.88 33.33
C ILE A 501 37.01 7.87 33.47
N GLY A 502 36.36 6.75 33.18
CA GLY A 502 34.92 6.57 33.43
C GLY A 502 34.60 6.70 34.92
N ARG A 503 35.39 6.03 35.79
CA ARG A 503 35.30 6.17 37.25
C ARG A 503 35.41 7.64 37.70
N PHE A 504 36.32 8.40 37.10
CA PHE A 504 36.47 9.82 37.41
C PHE A 504 35.28 10.68 36.96
N LEU A 505 34.77 10.46 35.74
CA LEU A 505 33.66 11.24 35.18
C LEU A 505 32.33 10.97 35.89
N GLU A 506 32.17 9.81 36.52
CA GLU A 506 31.02 9.50 37.36
C GLU A 506 30.98 10.26 38.70
N LEU A 507 32.08 10.87 39.13
CA LEU A 507 32.11 11.64 40.37
C LEU A 507 31.30 12.95 40.28
N PHE A 508 31.02 13.40 39.06
CA PHE A 508 30.26 14.63 38.80
C PHE A 508 28.75 14.39 38.89
N GLU A 509 28.03 15.39 39.42
CA GLU A 509 26.55 15.33 39.56
C GLU A 509 25.84 15.11 38.21
N ASN A 510 26.38 15.70 37.14
CA ASN A 510 25.95 15.43 35.77
C ASN A 510 27.08 14.74 35.00
N GLY A 511 27.23 13.43 35.22
CA GLY A 511 28.24 12.63 34.53
C GLY A 511 28.13 12.66 33.00
N ARG A 512 26.91 12.84 32.44
CA ARG A 512 26.72 12.98 30.99
C ARG A 512 27.38 14.26 30.46
N LEU A 513 27.13 15.39 31.12
CA LEU A 513 27.78 16.65 30.77
C LEU A 513 29.30 16.57 30.95
N GLY A 514 29.78 15.93 32.02
CA GLY A 514 31.21 15.71 32.25
C GLY A 514 31.86 14.92 31.11
N PHE A 515 31.18 13.86 30.66
CA PHE A 515 31.63 13.06 29.53
C PHE A 515 31.61 13.84 28.21
N ASP A 516 30.55 14.59 27.92
CA ASP A 516 30.45 15.41 26.70
C ASP A 516 31.58 16.45 26.64
N ILE A 517 31.88 17.10 27.77
CA ILE A 517 33.00 18.06 27.87
C ILE A 517 34.34 17.35 27.65
N PHE A 518 34.54 16.18 28.27
CA PHE A 518 35.76 15.39 28.09
C PHE A 518 35.95 14.99 26.63
N ALA A 519 34.92 14.44 25.99
CA ALA A 519 34.97 14.02 24.59
C ALA A 519 35.36 15.19 23.67
N VAL A 520 34.73 16.36 23.81
CA VAL A 520 35.05 17.54 23.01
C VAL A 520 36.50 17.98 23.19
N LEU A 521 36.98 18.06 24.43
CA LEU A 521 38.35 18.47 24.73
C LEU A 521 39.38 17.44 24.23
N GLU A 522 39.06 16.16 24.37
CA GLU A 522 39.92 15.07 23.95
C GLU A 522 40.01 14.98 22.42
N ASP A 523 38.89 15.08 21.72
CA ASP A 523 38.85 15.14 20.26
C ASP A 523 39.66 16.34 19.75
N CYS A 524 39.56 17.51 20.40
CA CYS A 524 40.39 18.67 20.06
C CYS A 524 41.90 18.41 20.27
N ARG A 525 42.27 17.71 21.35
CA ARG A 525 43.65 17.32 21.64
C ARG A 525 44.16 16.36 20.57
N LEU A 526 43.36 15.36 20.21
CA LEU A 526 43.70 14.35 19.21
C LEU A 526 43.82 14.95 17.83
N ASP A 527 42.89 15.79 17.41
CA ASP A 527 42.96 16.52 16.14
C ASP A 527 44.25 17.35 16.01
N TYR A 528 44.65 18.02 17.10
CA TYR A 528 45.91 18.74 17.15
C TYR A 528 47.11 17.78 17.01
N ARG A 529 47.12 16.67 17.75
CA ARG A 529 48.22 15.68 17.72
C ARG A 529 48.33 15.01 16.36
N ILE A 530 47.22 14.59 15.75
CA ILE A 530 47.14 14.05 14.39
C ILE A 530 47.77 15.03 13.39
N LYS A 531 47.42 16.32 13.46
CA LYS A 531 47.97 17.35 12.55
C LYS A 531 49.47 17.60 12.72
N VAL A 532 49.99 17.41 13.93
CA VAL A 532 51.41 17.63 14.25
C VAL A 532 52.26 16.39 13.93
N GLU A 533 51.83 15.22 14.39
CA GLU A 533 52.59 13.97 14.36
C GLU A 533 52.43 13.21 13.04
N TYR A 534 51.37 13.47 12.27
CA TYR A 534 51.17 12.89 10.94
C TYR A 534 51.25 13.95 9.82
N PRO A 535 52.47 14.36 9.41
CA PRO A 535 52.67 15.37 8.36
C PRO A 535 51.98 15.06 7.04
N GLY A 536 51.84 13.77 6.70
CA GLY A 536 51.15 13.31 5.50
C GLY A 536 49.64 13.61 5.49
N ILE A 537 49.02 13.75 6.67
CA ILE A 537 47.61 14.15 6.82
C ILE A 537 47.49 15.68 6.74
N ARG A 538 48.45 16.41 7.34
CA ARG A 538 48.52 17.88 7.30
C ARG A 538 48.63 18.46 5.88
N ALA A 539 49.26 17.74 4.95
CA ALA A 539 49.37 18.17 3.55
C ALA A 539 48.08 17.97 2.73
N ALA A 540 47.11 17.20 3.25
CA ALA A 540 45.86 16.85 2.57
C ALA A 540 44.63 17.60 3.11
N SER A 541 44.74 18.23 4.28
CA SER A 541 43.75 19.15 4.90
C SER A 541 44.05 20.59 4.55
#